data_AF-A0A956TXT2-F1
#
_entry.id   AF-A0A956TXT2-F1
#
_cell.length_a   1.000
_cell.length_b   1.000
_cell.length_c   1.000
_cell.angle_alpha   90.00
_cell.angle_beta   90.00
_cell.angle_gamma   90.00
#
_symmetry.space_group_name_H-M   'P 1'
#
loop_
_entity.id
_entity.type
_entity.pdbx_description
1 polymer ?
#
loop_
_entity_poly.entity_id
_entity_poly.type
_entity_poly.pdbx_seq_one_letter_code
_entity_poly.pdbx_strand_id
1 'polypeptide(L)'
;MRFIRQYNLFPYSRPLLRLYLRWSSELLYQIGMAVVQVRDTLAYVVRGRLNVQHWFEQTAFIGVDALGIALLLTLFSGMVLSLQVAQELSRQGASELVGGLVSMAILREMAPIMTAFAVISMVGSAYCAELAT
;
A
#
# COMPACT_ATOMS: atom_id res chain seq x y z
N MET A 1 24.67 49.21 23.75
CA MET A 1 23.45 48.41 23.54
C MET A 1 22.98 48.57 22.08
N ARG A 2 23.59 48.07 20.99
CA ARG A 2 24.25 46.79 20.68
C ARG A 2 23.53 45.61 21.31
N PHE A 3 22.66 44.94 20.53
CA PHE A 3 22.32 43.49 20.56
C PHE A 3 20.93 43.09 19.99
N ILE A 4 20.32 43.83 19.05
CA ILE A 4 19.09 43.34 18.35
C ILE A 4 19.20 43.50 16.82
N ARG A 5 20.41 43.43 16.27
CA ARG A 5 20.67 43.58 14.82
C ARG A 5 21.40 42.37 14.22
N GLN A 6 21.08 41.16 14.69
CA GLN A 6 21.80 39.94 14.26
C GLN A 6 20.98 38.65 14.17
N TYR A 7 19.66 38.71 13.93
CA TYR A 7 18.92 37.54 13.41
C TYR A 7 18.12 37.92 12.17
N ASN A 8 18.85 38.33 11.14
CA ASN A 8 18.38 38.30 9.76
C ASN A 8 18.62 36.89 9.17
N LEU A 9 18.23 35.85 9.92
CA LEU A 9 18.29 34.46 9.47
C LEU A 9 16.92 34.08 8.87
N PHE A 10 16.96 33.80 7.56
CA PHE A 10 15.91 33.22 6.69
C PHE A 10 14.90 34.19 6.02
N PRO A 11 15.36 34.97 5.02
CA PRO A 11 14.51 35.62 4.01
C PRO A 11 13.69 34.65 3.10
N TYR A 12 13.69 33.34 3.37
CA TYR A 12 12.96 32.29 2.62
C TYR A 12 11.69 31.77 3.31
N SER A 13 11.36 32.23 4.53
CA SER A 13 10.28 31.67 5.35
C SER A 13 8.85 31.95 4.84
N ARG A 14 8.61 33.12 4.24
CA ARG A 14 7.29 33.51 3.71
C ARG A 14 6.81 32.69 2.49
N PRO A 15 7.66 32.40 1.47
CA PRO A 15 7.26 31.52 0.38
C PRO A 15 7.12 30.05 0.83
N LEU A 16 7.94 29.57 1.78
CA LEU A 16 7.81 28.22 2.33
C LEU A 16 6.51 28.02 3.11
N LEU A 17 6.09 29.02 3.91
CA LEU A 17 4.81 28.94 4.61
C LEU A 17 3.62 28.91 3.64
N ARG A 18 3.67 29.69 2.55
CA ARG A 18 2.64 29.66 1.49
C ARG A 18 2.63 28.34 0.74
N LEU A 19 3.79 27.75 0.50
CA LEU A 19 3.91 26.42 -0.09
C LEU A 19 3.27 25.37 0.84
N TYR A 20 3.65 25.35 2.12
CA TYR A 20 3.10 24.44 3.11
C TYR A 20 1.58 24.58 3.28
N LEU A 21 1.08 25.82 3.38
CA LEU A 21 -0.36 26.09 3.44
C LEU A 21 -1.09 25.60 2.20
N ARG A 22 -0.53 25.83 0.99
CA ARG A 22 -1.09 25.36 -0.27
C ARG A 22 -1.09 23.84 -0.39
N TRP A 23 -0.01 23.16 0.00
CA TRP A 23 0.03 21.68 0.05
C TRP A 23 -1.00 21.13 1.03
N SER A 24 -1.16 21.75 2.20
CA SER A 24 -2.14 21.30 3.19
C SER A 24 -3.58 21.44 2.70
N SER A 25 -3.93 22.57 2.06
CA SER A 25 -5.27 22.77 1.49
C SER A 25 -5.55 21.85 0.31
N GLU A 26 -4.53 21.59 -0.51
CA GLU A 26 -4.64 20.69 -1.65
C GLU A 26 -4.86 19.24 -1.21
N LEU A 27 -4.11 18.77 -0.21
CA LEU A 27 -4.32 17.43 0.36
C LEU A 27 -5.72 17.29 0.96
N LEU A 28 -6.20 18.30 1.69
CA LEU A 28 -7.56 18.30 2.25
C LEU A 28 -8.62 18.25 1.15
N TYR A 29 -8.42 19.00 0.07
CA TYR A 29 -9.33 19.00 -1.08
C TYR A 29 -9.35 17.65 -1.80
N GLN A 30 -8.17 17.06 -2.07
CA GLN A 30 -8.05 15.75 -2.74
C GLN A 30 -8.67 14.63 -1.91
N ILE A 31 -8.41 14.61 -0.60
CA ILE A 31 -9.02 13.64 0.32
C ILE A 31 -10.54 13.84 0.34
N GLY A 32 -11.01 15.09 0.40
CA GLY A 32 -12.43 15.41 0.37
C GLY A 32 -13.13 14.89 -0.90
N MET A 33 -12.53 15.11 -2.07
CA MET A 33 -13.05 14.59 -3.34
C MET A 33 -13.06 13.06 -3.38
N ALA A 34 -11.99 12.41 -2.91
CA ALA A 34 -11.92 10.95 -2.87
C ALA A 34 -13.03 10.35 -2.00
N VAL A 35 -13.33 10.96 -0.84
CA VAL A 35 -14.42 10.52 0.05
C VAL A 35 -15.79 10.64 -0.64
N VAL A 36 -16.03 11.75 -1.35
CA VAL A 36 -17.28 11.94 -2.09
C VAL A 36 -17.44 10.91 -3.21
N GLN A 37 -16.38 10.61 -3.97
CA GLN A 37 -16.41 9.59 -5.02
C GLN A 37 -16.69 8.19 -4.46
N VAL A 38 -16.08 7.83 -3.32
CA VAL A 38 -16.36 6.55 -2.66
C VAL A 38 -17.82 6.47 -2.22
N ARG A 39 -18.37 7.54 -1.63
CA ARG A 39 -19.78 7.61 -1.22
C ARG A 39 -20.73 7.40 -2.41
N ASP A 40 -20.49 8.11 -3.50
CA ASP A 40 -21.37 8.07 -4.68
C ASP A 40 -21.30 6.71 -5.38
N THR A 41 -20.11 6.11 -5.44
CA THR A 41 -19.89 4.75 -5.95
C THR A 41 -20.62 3.73 -5.08
N LEU A 42 -20.51 3.82 -3.75
CA LEU A 42 -21.22 2.93 -2.82
C LEU A 42 -22.74 3.05 -2.98
N ALA A 43 -23.27 4.26 -3.13
CA ALA A 43 -24.68 4.49 -3.39
C ALA A 43 -25.15 3.85 -4.71
N TYR A 44 -24.30 3.84 -5.73
CA TYR A 44 -24.59 3.17 -7.01
C TYR A 44 -24.63 1.64 -6.87
N VAL A 45 -23.67 1.06 -6.14
CA VAL A 45 -23.61 -0.38 -5.85
C VAL A 45 -24.84 -0.85 -5.07
N VAL A 46 -25.25 -0.11 -4.03
CA VAL A 46 -26.43 -0.45 -3.20
C VAL A 46 -27.74 -0.40 -4.00
N ARG A 47 -27.82 0.43 -5.04
CA ARG A 47 -29.00 0.52 -5.94
C ARG A 47 -29.08 -0.65 -6.95
N GLY A 48 -28.16 -1.62 -6.90
CA GLY A 48 -28.24 -2.87 -7.65
C GLY A 48 -28.03 -2.73 -9.17
N ARG A 49 -27.51 -1.59 -9.63
CA ARG A 49 -27.29 -1.33 -11.07
C ARG A 49 -25.94 -1.86 -11.55
N LEU A 50 -25.60 -3.09 -11.18
CA LEU A 50 -24.32 -3.73 -11.49
C LEU A 50 -24.43 -4.52 -12.79
N ASN A 51 -23.51 -4.27 -13.72
CA ASN A 51 -23.30 -5.16 -14.85
C ASN A 51 -22.43 -6.34 -14.37
N VAL A 52 -23.05 -7.50 -14.20
CA VAL A 52 -22.37 -8.73 -13.77
C VAL A 52 -21.23 -9.13 -14.70
N GLN A 53 -21.34 -8.89 -16.00
CA GLN A 53 -20.28 -9.22 -16.96
C GLN A 53 -19.01 -8.41 -16.68
N HIS A 54 -19.14 -7.08 -16.59
CA HIS A 54 -18.01 -6.22 -16.26
C HIS A 54 -17.45 -6.50 -14.86
N TRP A 55 -18.30 -6.88 -13.90
CA TRP A 55 -17.83 -7.26 -12.58
C TRP A 55 -16.93 -8.50 -12.63
N PHE A 56 -17.30 -9.53 -13.39
CA PHE A 56 -16.46 -10.70 -13.60
C PHE A 56 -15.15 -10.35 -14.33
N GLU A 57 -15.20 -9.55 -15.39
CA GLU A 57 -14.01 -9.10 -16.12
C GLU A 57 -13.03 -8.36 -15.18
N GLN A 58 -13.53 -7.45 -14.35
CA GLN A 58 -12.71 -6.67 -13.41
C GLN A 58 -12.14 -7.53 -12.27
N THR A 59 -12.92 -8.47 -11.72
CA THR A 59 -12.42 -9.39 -10.69
C THR A 59 -11.36 -10.37 -11.21
N ALA A 60 -11.50 -10.82 -12.46
CA ALA A 60 -10.50 -11.66 -13.12
C ALA A 60 -9.18 -10.89 -13.33
N PHE A 61 -9.26 -9.64 -13.82
CA PHE A 61 -8.11 -8.75 -13.97
C PHE A 61 -7.40 -8.52 -12.62
N ILE A 62 -8.14 -8.14 -11.57
CA ILE A 62 -7.58 -7.86 -10.24
C ILE A 62 -6.92 -9.11 -9.63
N GLY A 63 -7.59 -10.27 -9.75
CA GLY A 63 -7.17 -11.50 -9.10
C GLY A 63 -6.06 -12.20 -9.89
N VAL A 64 -6.36 -12.62 -11.12
CA VAL A 64 -5.52 -13.52 -11.91
C VAL A 64 -4.21 -12.85 -12.30
N ASP A 65 -4.25 -11.58 -12.72
CA ASP A 65 -3.03 -10.89 -13.18
C ASP A 65 -2.09 -10.58 -12.01
N ALA A 66 -2.63 -10.41 -10.78
CA ALA A 66 -1.83 -10.19 -9.58
C ALA A 66 -1.20 -11.48 -9.01
N LEU A 67 -1.70 -12.67 -9.38
CA LEU A 67 -1.21 -13.95 -8.82
C LEU A 67 0.28 -14.15 -9.05
N GLY A 68 0.78 -13.82 -10.25
CA GLY A 68 2.19 -13.99 -10.59
C GLY A 68 3.10 -13.19 -9.66
N ILE A 69 2.75 -11.92 -9.40
CA ILE A 69 3.52 -11.04 -8.51
C ILE A 69 3.42 -11.51 -7.06
N ALA A 70 2.22 -11.86 -6.59
CA ALA A 70 2.00 -12.33 -5.22
C ALA A 70 2.79 -13.63 -4.91
N LEU A 71 2.82 -14.57 -5.86
CA LEU A 71 3.58 -15.81 -5.74
C LEU A 71 5.08 -15.55 -5.67
N LEU A 72 5.62 -14.70 -6.55
CA LEU A 72 7.04 -14.37 -6.56
C LEU A 72 7.48 -13.67 -5.27
N LEU A 73 6.70 -12.69 -4.79
CA LEU A 73 6.96 -12.00 -3.53
C LEU A 73 6.98 -12.98 -2.36
N THR A 74 5.94 -13.81 -2.24
CA THR A 74 5.82 -14.78 -1.14
C THR A 74 6.91 -15.84 -1.21
N LEU A 75 7.31 -16.29 -2.41
CA LEU A 75 8.37 -17.26 -2.60
C LEU A 75 9.72 -16.74 -2.12
N PHE A 76 10.16 -15.58 -2.62
CA PHE A 76 11.45 -15.01 -2.25
C PHE A 76 11.49 -14.62 -0.78
N SER A 77 10.43 -13.98 -0.28
CA SER A 77 10.34 -13.67 1.16
C SER A 77 10.30 -14.92 2.03
N GLY A 78 9.62 -15.99 1.58
CA GLY A 78 9.56 -17.28 2.27
C GLY A 78 10.92 -17.98 2.33
N MET A 79 11.72 -17.93 1.26
CA MET A 79 13.10 -18.43 1.27
C MET A 79 13.97 -17.69 2.29
N VAL A 80 13.87 -16.35 2.30
CA VAL A 80 14.60 -15.49 3.24
C VAL A 80 14.18 -15.77 4.68
N LEU A 81 12.87 -15.86 4.95
CA LEU A 81 12.34 -16.18 6.27
C LEU A 81 12.79 -17.57 6.73
N SER A 82 12.74 -18.57 5.85
CA SER A 82 13.17 -19.93 6.19
C SER A 82 14.63 -19.96 6.62
N LEU A 83 15.51 -19.22 5.93
CA LEU A 83 16.92 -19.14 6.31
C LEU A 83 17.09 -18.44 7.67
N GLN A 84 16.40 -17.32 7.90
CA GLN A 84 16.47 -16.57 9.15
C GLN A 84 15.99 -17.40 10.34
N VAL A 85 14.84 -18.05 10.20
CA VAL A 85 14.25 -18.88 11.26
C VAL A 85 15.10 -20.13 11.52
N ALA A 86 15.65 -20.76 10.47
CA ALA A 86 16.54 -21.91 10.63
C ALA A 86 17.80 -21.54 11.44
N GLN A 87 18.40 -20.39 11.16
CA GLN A 87 19.56 -19.92 11.90
C GLN A 87 19.22 -19.61 13.37
N GLU A 88 18.07 -19.00 13.62
CA GLU A 88 17.64 -18.64 14.97
C GLU A 88 17.30 -19.87 15.82
N LEU A 89 16.46 -20.78 15.30
CA LEU A 89 16.06 -21.98 16.04
C LEU A 89 17.21 -22.98 16.21
N SER A 90 18.15 -23.03 15.27
CA SER A 90 19.37 -23.83 15.43
C SER A 90 20.25 -23.33 16.58
N ARG A 91 20.27 -22.03 16.88
CA ARG A 91 20.99 -21.48 18.05
C ARG A 91 20.30 -21.82 19.36
N GLN A 92 18.97 -21.96 19.33
CA GLN A 92 18.16 -22.30 20.49
C GLN A 92 18.04 -23.83 20.72
N GLY A 93 18.61 -24.65 19.82
CA GLY A 93 18.54 -26.11 19.91
C GLY A 93 17.20 -26.71 19.48
N ALA A 94 16.36 -25.97 18.75
CA ALA A 94 14.99 -26.35 18.37
C ALA A 94 14.80 -26.44 16.84
N SER A 95 15.78 -27.00 16.13
CA SER A 95 15.80 -27.06 14.66
C SER A 95 14.63 -27.85 14.06
N GLU A 96 14.03 -28.79 14.79
CA GLU A 96 12.86 -29.54 14.32
C GLU A 96 11.60 -28.67 14.16
N LEU A 97 11.51 -27.52 14.83
CA LEU A 97 10.35 -26.64 14.79
C LEU A 97 10.35 -25.67 13.59
N VAL A 98 11.44 -25.60 12.83
CA VAL A 98 11.63 -24.63 11.73
C VAL A 98 10.50 -24.73 10.71
N GLY A 99 10.19 -25.93 10.22
CA GLY A 99 9.14 -26.11 9.20
C GLY A 99 7.75 -25.69 9.69
N GLY A 100 7.42 -26.01 10.94
CA GLY A 100 6.14 -25.64 11.56
C GLY A 100 6.02 -24.13 11.76
N LEU A 101 7.07 -23.48 12.24
CA LEU A 101 7.06 -22.04 12.48
C LEU A 101 7.00 -21.24 11.16
N VAL A 102 7.81 -21.62 10.17
CA VAL A 102 7.85 -20.96 8.86
C VAL A 102 6.52 -21.12 8.13
N SER A 103 5.93 -22.31 8.11
CA SER A 103 4.64 -22.54 7.45
C SER A 103 3.51 -21.74 8.11
N MET A 104 3.45 -21.68 9.45
CA MET A 104 2.46 -20.86 10.15
C MET A 104 2.63 -19.36 9.86
N ALA A 105 3.87 -18.86 9.86
CA ALA A 105 4.16 -17.45 9.58
C ALA A 105 3.77 -17.07 8.14
N ILE A 106 4.07 -17.93 7.17
CA ILE A 106 3.70 -17.70 5.78
C ILE A 106 2.18 -17.69 5.60
N LEU A 107 1.48 -18.71 6.11
CA LEU A 107 0.04 -18.85 5.88
C LEU A 107 -0.80 -17.78 6.58
N ARG A 108 -0.40 -17.35 7.79
CA ARG A 108 -1.20 -16.41 8.59
C ARG A 108 -0.86 -14.94 8.33
N GLU A 109 0.40 -14.63 8.03
CA GLU A 109 0.87 -13.24 7.96
C GLU A 109 1.34 -12.91 6.54
N MET A 110 2.37 -13.61 6.06
CA MET A 110 3.06 -13.15 4.85
C MET A 110 2.22 -13.32 3.58
N ALA A 111 1.56 -14.46 3.39
CA ALA A 111 0.74 -14.72 2.21
C ALA A 111 -0.37 -13.66 2.02
N PRO A 112 -1.20 -13.31 3.03
CA PRO A 112 -2.20 -12.26 2.87
C PRO A 112 -1.59 -10.88 2.65
N ILE A 113 -0.49 -10.55 3.35
CA ILE A 113 0.18 -9.24 3.19
C ILE A 113 0.77 -9.08 1.78
N MET A 114 1.48 -10.09 1.28
CA MET A 114 2.11 -10.05 -0.04
C MET A 114 1.06 -10.03 -1.16
N THR A 115 -0.05 -10.75 -0.97
CA THR A 115 -1.17 -10.72 -1.92
C THR A 115 -1.82 -9.33 -1.97
N ALA A 116 -2.10 -8.72 -0.81
CA ALA A 116 -2.66 -7.37 -0.76
C ALA A 116 -1.72 -6.34 -1.41
N PHE A 117 -0.42 -6.45 -1.15
CA PHE A 117 0.59 -5.57 -1.74
C PHE A 117 0.68 -5.72 -3.26
N ALA A 118 0.69 -6.95 -3.77
CA ALA A 118 0.69 -7.23 -5.21
C ALA A 118 -0.55 -6.65 -5.90
N VAL A 119 -1.73 -6.82 -5.29
CA VAL A 119 -2.99 -6.30 -5.84
C VAL A 119 -2.99 -4.77 -5.86
N ILE A 120 -2.69 -4.12 -4.73
CA ILE A 120 -2.74 -2.65 -4.63
C ILE A 120 -1.75 -1.99 -5.58
N SER A 121 -0.54 -2.53 -5.72
CA SER A 121 0.48 -1.95 -6.60
C SER A 121 0.09 -2.02 -8.07
N MET A 122 -0.35 -3.19 -8.56
CA MET A 122 -0.72 -3.38 -9.96
C MET A 122 -2.00 -2.64 -10.32
N VAL A 123 -3.07 -2.88 -9.57
CA VAL A 123 -4.41 -2.35 -9.85
C VAL A 123 -4.44 -0.84 -9.67
N GLY A 124 -3.75 -0.31 -8.66
CA GLY A 124 -3.64 1.12 -8.42
C GLY A 124 -3.01 1.87 -9.60
N SER A 125 -1.91 1.35 -10.16
CA SER A 125 -1.29 1.96 -11.34
C SER A 125 -2.15 1.79 -12.60
N ALA A 126 -2.77 0.63 -12.80
CA ALA A 126 -3.60 0.37 -13.97
C ALA A 126 -4.81 1.32 -14.03
N TYR A 127 -5.57 1.46 -12.95
CA TYR A 127 -6.72 2.37 -12.92
C TYR A 127 -6.32 3.84 -13.00
N CYS A 128 -5.19 4.25 -12.41
CA CYS A 128 -4.68 5.60 -12.60
C CYS A 128 -4.36 5.91 -14.07
N ALA A 129 -3.79 4.94 -14.81
CA ALA A 129 -3.50 5.10 -16.23
C ALA A 129 -4.77 5.14 -17.08
N GLU A 130 -5.75 4.30 -16.75
CA GLU A 130 -7.06 4.27 -17.44
C GLU A 130 -7.84 5.58 -17.24
N LEU A 131 -7.85 6.12 -16.02
CA LEU A 131 -8.50 7.41 -15.71
C LEU A 131 -7.79 8.63 -16.32
N ALA A 132 -6.50 8.49 -16.66
CA ALA A 132 -5.70 9.57 -17.24
C ALA A 132 -5.80 9.67 -18.77
N THR A 133 -6.39 8.67 -19.44
CA THR A 133 -6.56 8.60 -20.91
C THR A 133 -7.92 9.16 -21.32
#